data_AF-A0A2R6CRZ4-F1
#
_entry.id   AF-A0A2R6CRZ4-F1
#
_cell.length_a   1.000
_cell.length_b   1.000
_cell.length_c   1.000
_cell.angle_alpha   90.00
_cell.angle_beta   90.00
_cell.angle_gamma   90.00
#
_symmetry.space_group_name_H-M   'P 1'
#
loop_
_entity.id
_entity.type
_entity.pdbx_description
1 polymer ?
#
loop_
_entity_poly.entity_id
_entity_poly.type
_entity_poly.pdbx_seq_one_letter_code
_entity_poly.pdbx_strand_id
1 'polypeptide(L)'
;GAIVDAMIELGTSTSNVDLAMSSIYSHNRDRIDDETDRAFLVRDDPDHGNAVEKPVQRGPDIGEPPVHPDHEDRGRREIPVDDGVLVEGDDLPTEGQRVWLKGLGCVRLTAEGFEYTGDELDVTREEGVDIVHWVPADRNLPLRLRTMDGDVSGVAEPGVREYDEGEMLQFERVGFARLDSHGEGETVAYCAHP
;
A
#
# COMPACT_ATOMS: atom_id res chain seq x y z
N GLY A 1 7.95 -8.64 -21.08
CA GLY A 1 8.70 -8.42 -22.33
C GLY A 1 9.73 -9.51 -22.43
N ALA A 2 9.73 -10.32 -23.49
CA ALA A 2 10.13 -11.74 -23.51
C ALA A 2 11.42 -12.20 -22.79
N ILE A 3 12.36 -11.31 -22.47
CA ILE A 3 13.54 -11.62 -21.63
C ILE A 3 13.20 -11.61 -20.13
N VAL A 4 12.28 -10.73 -19.71
CA VAL A 4 11.76 -10.61 -18.33
C VAL A 4 10.96 -11.86 -17.95
N ASP A 5 10.07 -12.29 -18.84
CA ASP A 5 9.15 -13.41 -18.60
C ASP A 5 9.94 -14.74 -18.45
N ALA A 6 11.02 -14.89 -19.24
CA ALA A 6 11.91 -16.06 -19.18
C ALA A 6 12.79 -16.14 -17.90
N MET A 7 13.04 -15.01 -17.23
CA MET A 7 13.81 -14.99 -15.96
C MET A 7 12.91 -15.21 -14.74
N ILE A 8 11.64 -14.82 -14.81
CA ILE A 8 10.62 -15.13 -13.78
C ILE A 8 10.30 -16.64 -13.78
N GLU A 9 10.24 -17.27 -14.96
CA GLU A 9 9.96 -18.72 -15.09
C GLU A 9 11.11 -19.64 -14.61
N LEU A 10 12.33 -19.13 -14.45
CA LEU A 10 13.53 -19.93 -14.14
C LEU A 10 14.23 -19.45 -12.86
N GLY A 11 13.72 -19.83 -11.68
CA GLY A 11 14.37 -19.41 -10.43
C GLY A 11 13.98 -20.19 -9.18
N THR A 12 14.43 -21.44 -9.06
CA THR A 12 14.20 -22.32 -7.88
C THR A 12 15.02 -21.97 -6.62
N SER A 13 15.18 -20.69 -6.31
CA SER A 13 15.65 -20.21 -4.99
C SER A 13 15.30 -18.73 -4.84
N THR A 14 14.75 -18.34 -3.68
CA THR A 14 14.29 -16.98 -3.38
C THR A 14 15.36 -15.92 -3.71
N SER A 15 16.61 -16.15 -3.30
CA SER A 15 17.71 -15.18 -3.52
C SER A 15 18.07 -14.92 -4.99
N ASN A 16 17.83 -15.88 -5.90
CA ASN A 16 18.10 -15.68 -7.32
C ASN A 16 17.00 -14.85 -8.00
N VAL A 17 15.76 -14.98 -7.52
CA VAL A 17 14.61 -14.19 -7.98
C VAL A 17 14.82 -12.73 -7.59
N ASP A 18 15.19 -12.45 -6.33
CA ASP A 18 15.37 -11.08 -5.82
C ASP A 18 16.47 -10.30 -6.57
N LEU A 19 17.61 -10.95 -6.84
CA LEU A 19 18.73 -10.36 -7.59
C LEU A 19 18.35 -10.07 -9.05
N ALA A 20 17.61 -10.98 -9.70
CA ALA A 20 17.14 -10.78 -11.06
C ALA A 20 16.15 -9.61 -11.14
N MET A 21 15.19 -9.52 -10.20
CA MET A 21 14.22 -8.44 -10.13
C MET A 21 14.88 -7.07 -9.88
N SER A 22 15.83 -7.01 -8.95
CA SER A 22 16.57 -5.78 -8.65
C SER A 22 17.33 -5.24 -9.88
N SER A 23 17.93 -6.13 -10.67
CA SER A 23 18.64 -5.77 -11.90
C SER A 23 17.68 -5.28 -12.99
N ILE A 24 16.55 -5.96 -13.19
CA ILE A 24 15.52 -5.56 -14.16
C ILE A 24 14.96 -4.18 -13.83
N TYR A 25 14.63 -3.96 -12.55
CA TYR A 25 14.14 -2.66 -12.08
C TYR A 25 15.17 -1.56 -12.30
N SER A 26 16.43 -1.77 -11.90
CA SER A 26 17.50 -0.75 -12.04
C SER A 26 17.70 -0.27 -13.48
N HIS A 27 17.52 -1.16 -14.47
CA HIS A 27 17.69 -0.80 -15.88
C HIS A 27 16.46 -0.15 -16.52
N ASN A 28 15.26 -0.40 -15.97
CA ASN A 28 13.99 0.02 -16.58
C ASN A 28 13.13 0.86 -15.63
N ARG A 29 13.73 1.44 -14.58
CA ARG A 29 13.04 2.08 -13.46
C ARG A 29 11.97 3.06 -13.91
N ASP A 30 12.33 4.03 -14.75
CA ASP A 30 11.41 5.09 -15.17
C ASP A 30 10.16 4.52 -15.85
N ARG A 31 10.35 3.53 -16.72
CA ARG A 31 9.23 2.86 -17.40
C ARG A 31 8.41 2.01 -16.43
N ILE A 32 9.06 1.27 -15.54
CA ILE A 32 8.36 0.42 -14.58
C ILE A 32 7.55 1.30 -13.63
N ASP A 33 8.11 2.39 -13.12
CA ASP A 33 7.41 3.35 -12.27
C ASP A 33 6.16 3.91 -12.96
N ASP A 34 6.29 4.35 -14.21
CA ASP A 34 5.22 4.91 -15.05
C ASP A 34 4.09 3.90 -15.32
N GLU A 35 4.42 2.62 -15.55
CA GLU A 35 3.45 1.57 -15.89
C GLU A 35 2.81 0.90 -14.65
N THR A 36 3.45 0.95 -13.47
CA THR A 36 3.05 0.14 -12.29
C THR A 36 1.91 0.77 -11.48
N ASP A 37 0.87 0.00 -11.17
CA ASP A 37 -0.21 0.47 -10.32
C ASP A 37 0.21 0.65 -8.86
N ARG A 38 -0.38 1.64 -8.19
CA ARG A 38 -0.16 1.87 -6.75
C ARG A 38 -1.16 1.07 -5.94
N ALA A 39 -0.69 0.52 -4.82
CA ALA A 39 -1.51 -0.13 -3.83
C ALA A 39 -1.07 0.27 -2.42
N PHE A 40 -1.91 0.06 -1.42
CA PHE A 40 -1.56 0.25 -0.02
C PHE A 40 -1.21 -1.08 0.65
N LEU A 41 -0.15 -1.05 1.45
CA LEU A 41 0.28 -2.11 2.37
C LEU A 41 0.62 -1.44 3.70
N VAL A 42 -0.15 -1.72 4.74
CA VAL A 42 0.15 -1.31 6.10
C VAL A 42 0.98 -2.39 6.75
N ARG A 43 2.20 -2.04 7.16
CA ARG A 43 3.12 -2.99 7.82
C ARG A 43 2.68 -3.26 9.24
N ASP A 44 2.72 -4.53 9.62
CA ASP A 44 2.39 -5.01 10.96
C ASP A 44 3.65 -5.56 11.64
N ASP A 45 4.57 -4.64 11.93
CA ASP A 45 5.80 -4.94 12.66
C ASP A 45 6.20 -3.79 13.61
N PRO A 46 7.00 -4.07 14.65
CA PRO A 46 7.35 -3.08 15.66
C PRO A 46 8.18 -1.90 15.17
N ASP A 47 8.90 -2.03 14.05
CA ASP A 47 9.75 -0.96 13.50
C ASP A 47 8.89 0.12 12.79
N HIS A 48 7.61 -0.17 12.56
CA HIS A 48 6.61 0.75 11.99
C HIS A 48 5.43 1.02 12.95
N GLY A 49 5.60 0.73 14.24
CA GLY A 49 4.56 0.92 15.25
C GLY A 49 3.43 -0.12 15.23
N ASN A 50 3.56 -1.19 14.43
CA ASN A 50 2.55 -2.20 14.11
C ASN A 50 1.33 -1.62 13.36
N ALA A 51 0.47 -2.49 12.85
CA ALA A 51 -0.79 -2.07 12.26
C ALA A 51 -1.78 -1.71 13.38
N VAL A 52 -2.34 -0.50 13.34
CA VAL A 52 -3.27 0.00 14.36
C VAL A 52 -4.62 0.29 13.74
N GLU A 53 -5.64 -0.36 14.29
CA GLU A 53 -7.02 -0.16 13.87
C GLU A 53 -7.60 1.12 14.50
N LYS A 54 -8.29 1.91 13.68
CA LYS A 54 -9.06 3.07 14.11
C LYS A 54 -10.44 3.08 13.44
N PRO A 55 -11.51 3.13 14.24
CA PRO A 55 -12.84 3.41 13.70
C PRO A 55 -12.85 4.75 12.98
N VAL A 56 -13.62 4.85 11.90
CA VAL A 56 -13.80 6.10 11.15
C VAL A 56 -15.24 6.59 11.33
N GLN A 57 -15.39 7.75 11.94
CA GLN A 57 -16.70 8.34 12.21
C GLN A 57 -17.05 9.41 11.16
N ARG A 58 -18.28 9.32 10.63
CA ARG A 58 -18.90 10.31 9.73
C ARG A 58 -18.08 10.59 8.47
N GLY A 59 -17.25 9.64 8.05
CA GLY A 59 -16.50 9.68 6.80
C GLY A 59 -17.26 9.02 5.64
N PRO A 60 -16.70 9.07 4.43
CA PRO A 60 -17.18 8.28 3.29
C PRO A 60 -17.02 6.77 3.54
N ASP A 61 -17.91 5.97 2.94
CA ASP A 61 -17.84 4.49 2.98
C ASP A 61 -16.84 3.90 1.97
N ILE A 62 -16.26 4.75 1.11
CA ILE A 62 -15.29 4.37 0.07
C ILE A 62 -14.23 5.45 -0.02
N GLY A 63 -12.96 5.06 -0.01
CA GLY A 63 -11.86 5.92 -0.42
C GLY A 63 -11.49 5.68 -1.88
N GLU A 64 -11.11 6.75 -2.57
CA GLU A 64 -10.85 6.76 -4.00
C GLU A 64 -9.41 7.23 -4.35
N PRO A 65 -8.36 6.56 -3.86
CA PRO A 65 -7.00 6.94 -4.24
C PRO A 65 -6.76 6.69 -5.74
N PRO A 66 -5.91 7.52 -6.40
CA PRO A 66 -5.60 7.30 -7.80
C PRO A 66 -4.94 5.93 -8.02
N VAL A 67 -5.18 5.34 -9.19
CA VAL A 67 -4.49 4.14 -9.65
C VAL A 67 -3.00 4.43 -9.81
N HIS A 68 -2.65 5.58 -10.41
CA HIS A 68 -1.29 6.10 -10.51
C HIS A 68 -1.28 7.63 -10.33
N PRO A 69 -0.34 8.22 -9.57
CA PRO A 69 -0.32 9.66 -9.30
C PRO A 69 -0.17 10.55 -10.54
N ASP A 70 0.61 10.10 -11.52
CA ASP A 70 0.90 10.88 -12.74
C ASP A 70 0.01 10.53 -13.96
N HIS A 71 -0.88 9.53 -13.83
CA HIS A 71 -1.76 9.07 -14.92
C HIS A 71 -3.23 9.13 -14.50
N GLU A 72 -3.79 10.34 -14.50
CA GLU A 72 -5.19 10.58 -14.09
C GLU A 72 -6.20 9.80 -14.97
N ASP A 73 -5.84 9.51 -16.22
CA ASP A 73 -6.66 8.76 -17.18
C ASP A 73 -6.82 7.28 -16.81
N ARG A 74 -5.96 6.73 -15.94
CA ARG A 74 -6.11 5.37 -15.38
C ARG A 74 -7.18 5.30 -14.30
N GLY A 75 -7.71 6.44 -13.85
CA GLY A 75 -8.80 6.50 -12.89
C GLY A 75 -8.36 6.30 -11.44
N ARG A 76 -9.31 5.84 -10.62
CA ARG A 76 -9.17 5.70 -9.17
C ARG A 76 -9.54 4.29 -8.75
N ARG A 77 -8.88 3.80 -7.71
CA ARG A 77 -9.21 2.54 -7.03
C ARG A 77 -10.34 2.84 -6.06
N GLU A 78 -11.30 1.92 -5.90
CA GLU A 78 -12.34 2.03 -4.88
C GLU A 78 -11.98 1.11 -3.71
N ILE A 79 -11.67 1.69 -2.55
CA ILE A 79 -11.30 0.94 -1.35
C ILE A 79 -12.40 1.13 -0.30
N PRO A 80 -13.06 0.06 0.15
CA PRO A 80 -14.14 0.20 1.12
C PRO A 80 -13.65 0.67 2.49
N VAL A 81 -14.45 1.48 3.16
CA VAL A 81 -14.32 1.83 4.57
C VAL A 81 -15.55 1.28 5.26
N ASP A 82 -15.40 0.17 5.97
CA ASP A 82 -16.47 -0.41 6.77
C ASP A 82 -16.51 0.32 8.13
N ASP A 83 -16.23 -0.38 9.22
CA ASP A 83 -16.26 0.20 10.57
C ASP A 83 -14.97 0.97 10.91
N GLY A 84 -13.89 0.74 10.18
CA GLY A 84 -12.60 1.36 10.45
C GLY A 84 -11.52 1.08 9.41
N VAL A 85 -10.34 1.61 9.70
CA VAL A 85 -9.14 1.48 8.89
C VAL A 85 -7.95 1.06 9.74
N LEU A 86 -6.99 0.40 9.11
CA LEU A 86 -5.66 0.14 9.66
C LEU A 86 -4.68 1.15 9.08
N VAL A 87 -3.79 1.66 9.93
CA VAL A 87 -2.64 2.52 9.57
C VAL A 87 -1.40 2.04 10.32
N GLU A 88 -0.22 2.42 9.85
CA GLU A 88 1.02 2.19 10.60
C GLU A 88 1.01 3.01 11.89
N GLY A 89 1.43 2.42 13.01
CA GLY A 89 1.41 3.09 14.31
C GLY A 89 2.26 4.36 14.34
N ASP A 90 3.36 4.39 13.62
CA ASP A 90 4.24 5.57 13.50
C ASP A 90 3.61 6.71 12.69
N ASP A 91 2.57 6.42 11.90
CA ASP A 91 1.81 7.39 11.13
C ASP A 91 0.59 7.95 11.90
N LEU A 92 0.35 7.49 13.13
CA LEU A 92 -0.73 8.02 13.94
C LEU A 92 -0.41 9.44 14.42
N PRO A 93 -1.31 10.42 14.18
CA PRO A 93 -1.14 11.74 14.74
C PRO A 93 -1.34 11.71 16.27
N THR A 94 -0.91 12.76 16.97
CA THR A 94 -1.30 12.90 18.39
C THR A 94 -2.80 13.14 18.51
N GLU A 95 -3.43 12.73 19.61
CA GLU A 95 -4.85 13.04 19.86
C GLU A 95 -5.13 14.55 19.71
N GLY A 96 -6.19 14.88 18.99
CA GLY A 96 -6.58 16.24 18.63
C GLY A 96 -5.96 16.77 17.33
N GLN A 97 -4.91 16.13 16.81
CA GLN A 97 -4.28 16.48 15.53
C GLN A 97 -4.96 15.80 14.35
N ARG A 98 -4.72 16.37 13.15
CA ARG A 98 -5.28 15.89 11.88
C ARG A 98 -4.26 15.07 11.11
N VAL A 99 -4.76 14.15 10.30
CA VAL A 99 -4.03 13.41 9.28
C VAL A 99 -4.92 13.27 8.05
N TRP A 100 -4.32 13.24 6.86
CA TRP A 100 -5.02 13.00 5.61
C TRP A 100 -4.92 11.53 5.23
N LEU A 101 -6.03 10.80 5.31
CA LEU A 101 -6.11 9.42 4.82
C LEU A 101 -6.20 9.45 3.29
N LYS A 102 -5.17 8.96 2.61
CA LYS A 102 -5.04 9.09 1.16
C LYS A 102 -6.26 8.51 0.43
N GLY A 103 -6.86 9.32 -0.44
CA GLY A 103 -8.07 8.96 -1.18
C GLY A 103 -9.38 9.02 -0.38
N LEU A 104 -9.34 9.13 0.95
CA LEU A 104 -10.53 9.17 1.81
C LEU A 104 -10.82 10.59 2.33
N GLY A 105 -9.78 11.29 2.78
CA GLY A 105 -9.86 12.69 3.22
C GLY A 105 -9.29 12.94 4.60
N CYS A 106 -9.49 14.16 5.09
CA CYS A 106 -8.95 14.61 6.36
C CYS A 106 -9.73 14.07 7.56
N VAL A 107 -9.01 13.55 8.54
CA VAL A 107 -9.57 13.08 9.81
C VAL A 107 -8.79 13.67 10.99
N ARG A 108 -9.45 13.80 12.14
CA ARG A 108 -8.84 14.14 13.42
C ARG A 108 -8.83 12.92 14.32
N LEU A 109 -7.70 12.64 14.98
CA LEU A 109 -7.68 11.59 16.00
C LEU A 109 -8.36 12.07 17.28
N THR A 110 -9.27 11.26 17.80
CA THR A 110 -9.98 11.44 19.07
C THR A 110 -9.82 10.20 19.95
N ALA A 111 -10.28 10.27 21.20
CA ALA A 111 -10.35 9.11 22.09
C ALA A 111 -11.18 7.93 21.51
N GLU A 112 -12.10 8.20 20.57
CA GLU A 112 -13.02 7.21 20.00
C GLU A 112 -12.58 6.72 18.60
N GLY A 113 -11.45 7.20 18.08
CA GLY A 113 -10.98 6.89 16.72
C GLY A 113 -10.84 8.15 15.86
N PHE A 114 -10.88 7.95 14.55
CA PHE A 114 -10.81 9.03 13.57
C PHE A 114 -12.17 9.68 13.36
N GLU A 115 -12.26 10.99 13.55
CA GLU A 115 -13.43 11.80 13.20
C GLU A 115 -13.15 12.55 11.89
N TYR A 116 -13.97 12.30 10.86
CA TYR A 116 -13.84 12.99 9.58
C TYR A 116 -14.12 14.49 9.73
N THR A 117 -13.23 15.33 9.19
CA THR A 117 -13.33 16.80 9.36
C THR A 117 -13.95 17.50 8.17
N GLY A 118 -13.96 16.85 6.99
CA GLY A 118 -14.43 17.46 5.74
C GLY A 118 -13.52 18.56 5.19
N ASP A 119 -12.28 18.66 5.69
CA ASP A 119 -11.28 19.56 5.10
C ASP A 119 -10.92 19.10 3.68
N GLU A 120 -10.59 20.05 2.82
CA GLU A 120 -10.12 19.80 1.45
C GLU A 120 -8.62 19.48 1.42
N LEU A 121 -8.13 18.87 0.33
CA LEU A 121 -6.75 18.38 0.21
C LEU A 121 -5.68 19.47 0.44
N ASP A 122 -6.03 20.74 0.22
CA ASP A 122 -5.09 21.86 0.39
C ASP A 122 -4.54 21.99 1.81
N VAL A 123 -5.22 21.46 2.85
CA VAL A 123 -4.68 21.44 4.23
C VAL A 123 -3.37 20.69 4.36
N THR A 124 -3.07 19.73 3.46
CA THR A 124 -1.79 19.01 3.48
C THR A 124 -0.63 19.92 3.07
N ARG A 125 -0.90 20.90 2.21
CA ARG A 125 0.11 21.87 1.71
C ARG A 125 0.16 23.13 2.55
N GLU A 126 -1.00 23.64 2.94
CA GLU A 126 -1.13 24.93 3.64
C GLU A 126 -0.90 24.81 5.14
N GLU A 127 -1.33 23.70 5.74
CA GLU A 127 -1.27 23.48 7.19
C GLU A 127 -0.31 22.36 7.59
N GLY A 128 0.33 21.70 6.62
CA GLY A 128 1.28 20.62 6.85
C GLY A 128 0.65 19.36 7.44
N VAL A 129 -0.61 19.08 7.12
CA VAL A 129 -1.27 17.82 7.49
C VAL A 129 -0.62 16.66 6.72
N ASP A 130 -0.08 15.69 7.44
CA ASP A 130 0.59 14.53 6.83
C ASP A 130 -0.40 13.65 6.02
N ILE A 131 0.09 13.05 4.93
CA ILE A 131 -0.66 12.12 4.10
C ILE A 131 -0.25 10.69 4.44
N VAL A 132 -1.23 9.88 4.84
CA VAL A 132 -1.03 8.51 5.30
C VAL A 132 -1.83 7.54 4.44
N HIS A 133 -1.20 6.44 4.06
CA HIS A 133 -1.86 5.32 3.42
C HIS A 133 -2.55 4.44 4.48
N TRP A 134 -3.57 3.70 4.08
CA TRP A 134 -4.39 2.93 5.01
C TRP A 134 -4.97 1.73 4.27
N VAL A 135 -5.48 0.75 5.00
CA VAL A 135 -6.28 -0.34 4.43
C VAL A 135 -7.55 -0.55 5.26
N PRO A 136 -8.61 -1.17 4.71
CA PRO A 136 -9.84 -1.42 5.46
C PRO A 136 -9.54 -2.31 6.68
N ALA A 137 -10.20 -2.08 7.82
CA ALA A 137 -9.97 -2.91 9.02
C ALA A 137 -10.38 -4.38 8.83
N ASP A 138 -11.49 -4.63 8.10
CA ASP A 138 -12.04 -5.98 7.93
C ASP A 138 -11.72 -6.57 6.56
N ARG A 139 -11.97 -5.81 5.48
CA ARG A 139 -11.80 -6.26 4.09
C ARG A 139 -10.38 -6.03 3.58
N ASN A 140 -9.37 -6.42 4.34
CA ASN A 140 -7.97 -6.40 3.92
C ASN A 140 -7.45 -7.79 3.54
N LEU A 141 -6.23 -7.81 3.00
CA LEU A 141 -5.55 -8.99 2.54
C LEU A 141 -4.24 -9.15 3.33
N PRO A 142 -4.10 -10.18 4.19
CA PRO A 142 -2.82 -10.49 4.80
C PRO A 142 -1.75 -10.69 3.72
N LEU A 143 -0.63 -9.99 3.84
CA LEU A 143 0.43 -9.99 2.85
C LEU A 143 1.79 -10.16 3.53
N ARG A 144 2.60 -11.04 2.94
CA ARG A 144 4.03 -11.17 3.25
C ARG A 144 4.87 -10.65 2.09
N LEU A 145 5.62 -9.59 2.35
CA LEU A 145 6.59 -9.03 1.42
C LEU A 145 7.97 -9.60 1.75
N ARG A 146 8.52 -10.42 0.85
CA ARG A 146 9.88 -10.94 0.93
C ARG A 146 10.84 -9.83 0.52
N THR A 147 11.81 -9.50 1.36
CA THR A 147 12.87 -8.53 1.04
C THR A 147 14.25 -9.14 1.27
N MET A 148 15.29 -8.48 0.77
CA MET A 148 16.68 -8.90 1.00
C MET A 148 17.10 -8.84 2.47
N ASP A 149 16.44 -7.98 3.26
CA ASP A 149 16.75 -7.76 4.67
C ASP A 149 15.87 -8.60 5.61
N GLY A 150 14.87 -9.30 5.06
CA GLY A 150 13.94 -10.14 5.80
C GLY A 150 12.51 -10.05 5.28
N ASP A 151 11.63 -10.86 5.88
CA ASP A 151 10.21 -10.79 5.57
C ASP A 151 9.56 -9.61 6.30
N VAL A 152 8.75 -8.84 5.58
CA VAL A 152 7.84 -7.84 6.14
C VAL A 152 6.43 -8.44 6.11
N SER A 153 5.76 -8.44 7.25
CA SER A 153 4.35 -8.87 7.36
C SER A 153 3.45 -7.64 7.48
N GLY A 154 2.26 -7.73 6.92
CA GLY A 154 1.28 -6.64 6.99
C GLY A 154 -0.04 -7.02 6.34
N VAL A 155 -0.84 -6.01 6.04
CA VAL A 155 -2.13 -6.14 5.38
C VAL A 155 -2.21 -5.16 4.22
N ALA A 156 -2.64 -5.66 3.07
CA ALA A 156 -2.84 -4.88 1.86
C ALA A 156 -4.34 -4.60 1.62
N GLU A 157 -4.61 -3.61 0.79
CA GLU A 157 -5.97 -3.35 0.30
C GLU A 157 -6.53 -4.55 -0.50
N PRO A 158 -7.87 -4.73 -0.53
CA PRO A 158 -8.47 -5.93 -1.11
C PRO A 158 -8.25 -6.05 -2.62
N GLY A 159 -8.14 -4.92 -3.33
CA GLY A 159 -7.94 -4.87 -4.78
C GLY A 159 -6.66 -5.55 -5.25
N VAL A 160 -5.67 -5.75 -4.38
CA VAL A 160 -4.45 -6.52 -4.70
C VAL A 160 -4.77 -7.95 -5.15
N ARG A 161 -5.89 -8.53 -4.71
CA ARG A 161 -6.31 -9.88 -5.10
C ARG A 161 -6.80 -9.98 -6.56
N GLU A 162 -7.02 -8.84 -7.22
CA GLU A 162 -7.48 -8.80 -8.61
C GLU A 162 -6.33 -8.88 -9.62
N TYR A 163 -5.09 -8.70 -9.16
CA TYR A 163 -3.88 -8.78 -9.98
C TYR A 163 -3.40 -10.22 -10.11
N ASP A 164 -2.80 -10.55 -11.25
CA ASP A 164 -2.28 -11.89 -11.54
C ASP A 164 -0.89 -12.12 -10.92
N GLU A 165 -0.55 -13.39 -10.70
CA GLU A 165 0.81 -13.78 -10.30
C GLU A 165 1.83 -13.30 -11.34
N GLY A 166 2.90 -12.66 -10.88
CA GLY A 166 3.93 -12.06 -11.74
C GLY A 166 3.71 -10.58 -12.04
N GLU A 167 2.53 -10.02 -11.77
CA GLU A 167 2.29 -8.58 -11.93
C GLU A 167 3.05 -7.75 -10.88
N MET A 168 3.37 -6.52 -11.27
CA MET A 168 4.11 -5.57 -10.44
C MET A 168 3.14 -4.55 -9.84
N LEU A 169 3.28 -4.31 -8.54
CA LEU A 169 2.64 -3.22 -7.81
C LEU A 169 3.69 -2.35 -7.14
N GLN A 170 3.38 -1.08 -6.91
CA GLN A 170 4.14 -0.25 -5.99
C GLN A 170 3.29 -0.03 -4.74
N PHE A 171 3.73 -0.62 -3.64
CA PHE A 171 3.20 -0.30 -2.32
C PHE A 171 3.71 1.07 -1.89
N GLU A 172 2.79 2.01 -1.73
CA GLU A 172 3.17 3.39 -1.39
C GLU A 172 4.01 3.46 -0.12
N ARG A 173 5.11 4.24 -0.15
CA ARG A 173 6.09 4.39 0.94
C ARG A 173 6.82 3.10 1.36
N VAL A 174 6.55 1.97 0.72
CA VAL A 174 7.20 0.67 0.98
C VAL A 174 8.12 0.25 -0.16
N GLY A 175 7.65 0.34 -1.42
CA GLY A 175 8.43 0.02 -2.60
C GLY A 175 7.69 -0.81 -3.65
N PHE A 176 8.43 -1.21 -4.69
CA PHE A 176 7.96 -2.04 -5.78
C PHE A 176 8.02 -3.51 -5.40
N ALA A 177 6.94 -4.24 -5.68
CA ALA A 177 6.82 -5.65 -5.40
C ALA A 177 6.19 -6.41 -6.56
N ARG A 178 6.71 -7.60 -6.84
CA ARG A 178 6.09 -8.57 -7.74
C ARG A 178 5.19 -9.50 -6.93
N LEU A 179 3.94 -9.66 -7.35
CA LEU A 179 3.05 -10.66 -6.77
C LEU A 179 3.52 -12.07 -7.15
N ASP A 180 3.52 -12.98 -6.18
CA ASP A 180 4.00 -14.35 -6.38
C ASP A 180 2.89 -15.38 -6.24
N SER A 181 2.05 -15.25 -5.23
CA SER A 181 0.89 -16.13 -5.04
C SER A 181 -0.19 -15.53 -4.15
N HIS A 182 -1.43 -15.91 -4.42
CA HIS A 182 -2.58 -15.65 -3.55
C HIS A 182 -3.00 -16.95 -2.83
N GLY A 183 -2.48 -17.18 -1.63
CA GLY A 183 -2.86 -18.32 -0.80
C GLY A 183 -4.24 -18.18 -0.15
N GLU A 184 -4.67 -19.24 0.54
CA GLU A 184 -5.91 -19.23 1.34
C GLU A 184 -5.81 -18.35 2.59
N GLY A 185 -4.60 -18.08 3.10
CA GLY A 185 -4.39 -17.31 4.33
C GLY A 185 -3.48 -16.08 4.21
N GLU A 186 -2.61 -16.03 3.19
CA GLU A 186 -1.76 -14.87 2.92
C GLU A 186 -1.45 -14.75 1.43
N THR A 187 -1.24 -13.53 0.96
CA THR A 187 -0.60 -13.23 -0.33
C THR A 187 0.90 -13.08 -0.12
N VAL A 188 1.69 -13.61 -1.04
CA VAL A 188 3.16 -13.46 -1.01
C VAL A 188 3.59 -12.58 -2.17
N ALA A 189 4.44 -11.60 -1.88
CA ALA A 189 5.07 -10.73 -2.87
C ALA A 189 6.59 -10.64 -2.61
N TYR A 190 7.37 -10.32 -3.63
CA TYR A 190 8.82 -10.11 -3.53
C TYR A 190 9.17 -8.67 -3.86
N CYS A 191 9.90 -8.02 -2.95
CA CYS A 191 10.37 -6.66 -3.14
C CYS A 191 11.42 -6.62 -4.26
N ALA A 192 11.15 -5.81 -5.28
CA ALA A 192 12.09 -5.54 -6.36
C ALA A 192 12.98 -4.32 -6.05
N HIS A 193 12.41 -3.30 -5.38
CA HIS A 193 13.12 -2.10 -4.96
C HIS A 193 12.33 -1.32 -3.90
N PRO A 194 12.95 -0.85 -2.80
CA PRO A 194 12.32 0.05 -1.84
C PRO A 194 12.07 1.46 -2.42
#